data_AF-A0A9J6CAB0-F1
#
_entry.id   AF-A0A9J6CAB0-F1
#
_cell.length_a   1.000
_cell.length_b   1.000
_cell.length_c   1.000
_cell.angle_alpha   90.00
_cell.angle_beta   90.00
_cell.angle_gamma   90.00
#
_symmetry.space_group_name_H-M   'P 1'
#
loop_
_entity.id
_entity.type
_entity.pdbx_description
1 polymer ?
#
loop_
_entity_poly.entity_id
_entity_poly.type
_entity_poly.pdbx_seq_one_letter_code
_entity_poly.pdbx_strand_id
1 'polypeptide(L)'
;MAQRKHFPSINWLISYSKYMRALDDFYDKNFPEFVPLRTKVKEILQEEEDLSEIVQLVDRFCPFYKTVGMLRNIIAFYDMARHAVESTAQSENKITWNIIRDSMGNMLYQLSSMKFKDPVQDGEAKIKADFDQLHEELQQAFRNLED
;
A
#
# COMPACT_ATOMS: atom_id res chain seq x y z
N MET A 1 9.45 11.79 15.44
CA MET A 1 8.07 11.46 15.00
C MET A 1 6.96 12.08 15.87
N ALA A 2 7.08 12.16 17.20
CA ALA A 2 6.04 12.75 18.07
C ALA A 2 5.74 14.25 17.85
N GLN A 3 6.70 15.04 17.35
CA GLN A 3 6.49 16.47 17.07
C GLN A 3 5.70 16.74 15.77
N ARG A 4 5.52 15.74 14.88
CA ARG A 4 4.87 15.89 13.57
C ARG A 4 3.37 15.57 13.56
N LYS A 5 2.70 15.57 14.72
CA LYS A 5 1.30 15.11 14.88
C LYS A 5 1.05 13.72 14.27
N HIS A 6 2.08 12.89 14.16
CA HIS A 6 2.02 11.54 13.61
C HIS A 6 1.83 10.55 14.75
N PHE A 7 0.64 9.95 14.81
CA PHE A 7 0.25 9.00 15.82
C PHE A 7 -0.22 7.68 15.17
N PRO A 8 0.06 6.52 15.80
CA PRO A 8 0.96 6.33 16.94
C PRO A 8 2.43 6.59 16.56
N SER A 9 3.22 7.19 17.43
CA SER A 9 4.61 7.55 17.15
C SER A 9 5.55 6.34 17.29
N ILE A 10 5.31 5.27 16.53
CA ILE A 10 6.16 4.08 16.48
C ILE A 10 7.30 4.34 15.50
N ASN A 11 8.54 4.12 15.94
CA ASN A 11 9.69 4.15 15.06
C ASN A 11 9.85 2.76 14.42
N TRP A 12 9.45 2.62 13.15
CA TRP A 12 9.45 1.37 12.40
C TRP A 12 10.85 0.83 12.06
N LEU A 13 11.90 1.66 12.13
CA LEU A 13 13.27 1.26 11.83
C LEU A 13 13.94 0.53 13.01
N ILE A 14 13.63 0.96 14.24
CA ILE A 14 14.19 0.37 15.46
C ILE A 14 13.26 -0.67 16.10
N SER A 15 11.96 -0.62 15.80
CA SER A 15 10.98 -1.54 16.39
C SER A 15 11.11 -2.93 15.77
N TYR A 16 11.10 -3.96 16.62
CA TYR A 16 11.18 -5.35 16.18
C TYR A 16 10.20 -6.23 16.97
N SER A 17 9.85 -7.37 16.39
CA SER A 17 9.09 -8.43 17.08
C SER A 17 9.82 -9.76 16.92
N LYS A 18 9.98 -10.49 18.02
CA LYS A 18 10.56 -11.84 18.03
C LYS A 18 9.53 -12.91 17.64
N TYR A 19 8.25 -12.57 17.59
CA TYR A 19 7.16 -13.51 17.34
C TYR A 19 6.88 -13.76 15.85
N MET A 20 7.60 -13.09 14.94
CA MET A 20 7.34 -13.20 13.49
C MET A 20 7.35 -14.67 13.02
N ARG A 21 8.41 -15.42 13.36
CA ARG A 21 8.53 -16.84 12.99
C ARG A 21 7.45 -17.73 13.59
N ALA A 22 6.97 -17.41 14.79
CA ALA A 22 5.94 -18.19 15.46
C ALA A 22 4.54 -17.94 14.89
N LEU A 23 4.36 -16.83 14.16
CA LEU A 23 3.08 -16.43 13.57
C LEU A 23 3.02 -16.73 12.07
N ASP A 24 4.13 -17.06 11.42
CA ASP A 24 4.18 -17.34 9.98
C ASP A 24 3.20 -18.48 9.62
N ASP A 25 3.16 -19.59 10.37
CA ASP A 25 2.20 -20.69 10.15
C ASP A 25 0.72 -20.24 10.17
N PHE A 26 0.38 -19.29 11.07
CA PHE A 26 -0.98 -18.75 11.15
C PHE A 26 -1.29 -17.88 9.94
N TYR A 27 -0.34 -17.05 9.51
CA TYR A 27 -0.50 -16.18 8.36
C TYR A 27 -0.56 -16.99 7.06
N ASP A 28 0.28 -17.99 6.88
CA ASP A 28 0.27 -18.83 5.68
C ASP A 28 -1.07 -19.55 5.48
N LYS A 29 -1.73 -19.94 6.57
CA LYS A 29 -3.04 -20.60 6.52
C LYS A 29 -4.21 -19.64 6.26
N ASN A 30 -4.19 -18.43 6.83
CA ASN A 30 -5.35 -17.54 6.83
C ASN A 30 -5.20 -16.32 5.91
N PHE A 31 -3.99 -15.86 5.69
CA PHE A 31 -3.62 -14.65 4.93
C PHE A 31 -2.25 -14.86 4.23
N PRO A 32 -2.15 -15.80 3.27
CA PRO A 32 -0.88 -16.19 2.67
C PRO A 32 -0.13 -15.02 1.99
N GLU A 33 -0.86 -14.00 1.53
CA GLU A 33 -0.29 -12.81 0.92
C GLU A 33 0.40 -11.87 1.92
N PHE A 34 0.09 -11.98 3.21
CA PHE A 34 0.55 -11.00 4.20
C PHE A 34 2.06 -11.04 4.44
N VAL A 35 2.68 -12.22 4.50
CA VAL A 35 4.11 -12.35 4.80
C VAL A 35 4.99 -11.70 3.73
N PRO A 36 4.75 -11.95 2.41
CA PRO A 36 5.40 -11.20 1.34
C PRO A 36 5.16 -9.69 1.42
N LEU A 37 3.90 -9.26 1.60
CA LEU A 37 3.55 -7.83 1.67
C LEU A 37 4.27 -7.12 2.83
N ARG A 38 4.30 -7.73 4.01
CA ARG A 38 5.01 -7.23 5.19
C ARG A 38 6.50 -7.02 4.90
N THR A 39 7.11 -7.99 4.23
CA THR A 39 8.55 -7.96 3.91
C THR A 39 8.86 -6.82 2.96
N LYS A 40 8.07 -6.70 1.89
CA LYS A 40 8.19 -5.63 0.89
C LYS A 40 7.99 -4.24 1.49
N VAL A 41 6.97 -4.04 2.33
CA VAL A 41 6.77 -2.74 3.02
C VAL A 41 7.95 -2.40 3.91
N LYS A 42 8.52 -3.39 4.61
CA LYS A 42 9.69 -3.13 5.45
C LYS A 42 10.91 -2.70 4.61
N GLU A 43 11.12 -3.33 3.46
CA GLU A 43 12.18 -2.95 2.51
C GLU A 43 11.97 -1.53 1.98
N ILE A 44 10.75 -1.21 1.51
CA ILE A 44 10.42 0.14 1.02
C ILE A 44 10.63 1.19 2.12
N LEU A 45 10.18 0.94 3.35
CA LEU A 45 10.35 1.86 4.48
C LEU A 45 11.81 2.03 4.91
N GLN A 46 12.66 1.05 4.63
CA GLN A 46 14.11 1.15 4.85
C GLN A 46 14.77 1.95 3.73
N GLU A 47 14.32 1.83 2.48
CA GLU A 47 14.76 2.67 1.35
C GLU A 47 14.31 4.13 1.51
N GLU A 48 13.14 4.39 2.11
CA GLU A 48 12.57 5.73 2.32
C GLU A 48 13.10 6.48 3.56
N GLU A 49 14.22 6.06 4.18
CA GLU A 49 14.77 6.72 5.38
C GLU A 49 15.00 8.25 5.19
N ASP A 50 15.05 8.73 3.94
CA ASP A 50 15.15 10.15 3.55
C ASP A 50 13.82 10.88 3.23
N LEU A 51 12.71 10.19 2.93
CA LEU A 51 11.44 10.78 2.48
C LEU A 51 10.31 10.56 3.51
N SER A 52 10.44 11.23 4.64
CA SER A 52 9.38 11.23 5.64
C SER A 52 8.16 12.03 5.16
N GLU A 53 7.07 11.36 4.74
CA GLU A 53 5.72 11.70 5.17
C GLU A 53 4.61 10.70 4.76
N ILE A 54 3.53 10.70 5.56
CA ILE A 54 2.18 10.16 5.31
C ILE A 54 1.91 8.67 5.60
N VAL A 55 1.86 8.29 6.89
CA VAL A 55 0.90 7.26 7.35
C VAL A 55 0.23 7.69 8.65
N GLN A 56 -0.76 8.58 8.58
CA GLN A 56 -1.60 8.84 9.76
C GLN A 56 -2.63 7.72 9.89
N LEU A 57 -2.52 6.91 10.95
CA LEU A 57 -3.53 5.95 11.37
C LEU A 57 -4.69 6.71 12.03
N VAL A 58 -5.88 6.68 11.41
CA VAL A 58 -7.05 7.47 11.87
C VAL A 58 -8.05 6.62 12.66
N ASP A 59 -7.88 5.30 12.76
CA ASP A 59 -8.92 4.41 13.29
C ASP A 59 -8.61 3.80 14.66
N ARG A 60 -9.62 3.79 15.54
CA ARG A 60 -9.60 3.12 16.85
C ARG A 60 -9.48 1.59 16.74
N PHE A 61 -9.98 1.02 15.65
CA PHE A 61 -9.93 -0.41 15.34
C PHE A 61 -9.87 -0.60 13.82
N CYS A 62 -8.83 -1.27 13.33
CA CYS A 62 -8.69 -1.66 11.94
C CYS A 62 -8.61 -3.20 11.88
N PRO A 63 -9.60 -3.89 11.30
CA PRO A 63 -9.56 -5.34 11.19
C PRO A 63 -8.45 -5.79 10.23
N PHE A 64 -7.97 -7.01 10.44
CA PHE A 64 -6.78 -7.50 9.74
C PHE A 64 -6.97 -7.55 8.22
N TYR A 65 -8.13 -7.99 7.73
CA TYR A 65 -8.43 -8.01 6.29
C TYR A 65 -8.36 -6.62 5.65
N LYS A 66 -8.75 -5.56 6.38
CA LYS A 66 -8.66 -4.18 5.88
C LYS A 66 -7.20 -3.75 5.78
N THR A 67 -6.39 -4.12 6.76
CA THR A 67 -4.95 -3.83 6.75
C THR A 67 -4.23 -4.55 5.61
N VAL A 68 -4.50 -5.85 5.42
CA VAL A 68 -3.91 -6.64 4.33
C VAL A 68 -4.31 -6.06 2.96
N GLY A 69 -5.59 -5.74 2.75
CA GLY A 69 -6.06 -5.18 1.48
C GLY A 69 -5.48 -3.79 1.18
N MET A 70 -5.36 -2.91 2.18
CA MET A 70 -4.70 -1.61 1.99
C MET A 70 -3.22 -1.78 1.62
N LEU A 71 -2.50 -2.66 2.32
CA LEU A 71 -1.08 -2.93 2.02
C LEU A 71 -0.91 -3.49 0.61
N ARG A 72 -1.76 -4.43 0.21
CA ARG A 72 -1.75 -5.03 -1.13
C ARG A 72 -1.87 -3.97 -2.22
N ASN A 73 -2.85 -3.07 -2.10
CA ASN A 73 -3.09 -2.05 -3.13
C ASN A 73 -2.00 -0.97 -3.16
N ILE A 74 -1.45 -0.57 -2.01
CA ILE A 74 -0.33 0.37 -1.94
C ILE A 74 0.93 -0.22 -2.57
N ILE A 75 1.28 -1.47 -2.22
CA ILE A 75 2.44 -2.15 -2.81
C ILE A 75 2.26 -2.35 -4.31
N ALA A 76 1.07 -2.76 -4.75
CA ALA A 76 0.78 -2.93 -6.17
C ALA A 76 1.01 -1.64 -6.96
N PHE A 77 0.51 -0.50 -6.45
CA PHE A 77 0.78 0.80 -7.06
C PHE A 77 2.27 1.11 -7.11
N TYR A 78 3.00 0.90 -6.02
CA TYR A 78 4.44 1.13 -5.96
C TYR A 78 5.20 0.31 -6.99
N ASP A 79 4.95 -1.00 -7.06
CA ASP A 79 5.66 -1.91 -7.97
C ASP A 79 5.33 -1.59 -9.44
N MET A 80 4.08 -1.30 -9.76
CA MET A 80 3.67 -0.90 -11.11
C MET A 80 4.25 0.46 -11.52
N ALA A 81 4.22 1.45 -10.64
CA ALA A 81 4.81 2.77 -10.90
C ALA A 81 6.31 2.68 -11.13
N ARG A 82 7.01 1.90 -10.29
CA ARG A 82 8.44 1.65 -10.43
C ARG A 82 8.73 0.93 -11.76
N HIS A 83 7.98 -0.12 -12.07
CA HIS A 83 8.12 -0.86 -13.31
C HIS A 83 7.92 0.03 -14.54
N ALA A 84 6.84 0.81 -14.59
CA ALA A 84 6.53 1.70 -15.71
C ALA A 84 7.63 2.76 -15.94
N VAL A 85 8.21 3.30 -14.86
CA VAL A 85 9.32 4.27 -14.95
C VAL A 85 10.63 3.60 -15.39
N GLU A 86 10.94 2.40 -14.88
CA GLU A 86 12.16 1.67 -15.22
C GLU A 86 12.12 1.10 -16.64
N SER A 87 10.98 0.55 -17.07
CA SER A 87 10.79 -0.05 -18.40
C SER A 87 10.87 0.99 -19.52
N THR A 88 10.37 2.20 -19.28
CA THR A 88 10.39 3.31 -20.24
C THR A 88 11.57 4.27 -20.05
N ALA A 89 12.54 3.94 -19.19
CA ALA A 89 13.66 4.84 -18.89
C ALA A 89 14.52 5.18 -20.12
N GLN A 90 14.60 4.27 -21.09
CA GLN A 90 15.38 4.39 -22.33
C GLN A 90 14.49 4.58 -23.58
N SER A 91 13.17 4.62 -23.43
CA SER A 91 12.26 4.86 -24.57
C SER A 91 12.11 6.36 -24.85
N GLU A 92 11.72 6.70 -26.08
CA GLU A 92 11.39 8.10 -26.43
C GLU A 92 10.14 8.59 -25.68
N ASN A 93 9.20 7.69 -25.38
CA ASN A 93 8.00 7.93 -24.59
C ASN A 93 8.23 7.58 -23.11
N LYS A 94 9.13 8.31 -22.45
CA LYS A 94 9.46 8.05 -21.05
C LYS A 94 8.31 8.39 -20.11
N ILE A 95 7.87 7.40 -19.33
CA ILE A 95 6.92 7.61 -18.24
C ILE A 95 7.66 8.18 -17.04
N THR A 96 7.19 9.32 -16.53
CA THR A 96 7.74 9.98 -15.34
C THR A 96 6.70 10.03 -14.23
N TRP A 97 7.15 10.23 -13.00
CA TRP A 97 6.25 10.41 -11.85
C TRP A 97 5.19 11.50 -12.07
N ASN A 98 5.56 12.61 -12.72
CA ASN A 98 4.59 13.67 -13.01
C ASN A 98 3.45 13.17 -13.92
N ILE A 99 3.77 12.37 -14.94
CA ILE A 99 2.77 11.78 -15.84
C ILE A 99 1.86 10.82 -15.06
N ILE A 100 2.44 9.95 -14.23
CA ILE A 100 1.67 9.02 -13.39
C ILE A 100 0.74 9.79 -12.45
N ARG A 101 1.27 10.79 -11.73
CA ARG A 101 0.49 11.59 -10.78
C ARG A 101 -0.66 12.34 -11.46
N ASP A 102 -0.40 12.94 -12.62
CA ASP A 102 -1.38 13.77 -13.30
C ASP A 102 -2.48 12.92 -13.98
N SER A 103 -2.11 11.73 -14.50
CA SER A 103 -3.08 10.77 -15.09
C SER A 103 -3.87 9.98 -14.04
N MET A 104 -3.27 9.67 -12.88
CA MET A 104 -3.83 8.78 -11.87
C MET A 104 -4.28 9.51 -10.59
N GLY A 105 -4.53 10.82 -10.65
CA GLY A 105 -4.93 11.61 -9.48
C GLY A 105 -6.15 11.06 -8.73
N ASN A 106 -7.16 10.56 -9.47
CA ASN A 106 -8.33 9.92 -8.86
C ASN A 106 -7.97 8.60 -8.15
N MET A 107 -7.09 7.79 -8.73
CA MET A 107 -6.64 6.53 -8.14
C MET A 107 -5.82 6.77 -6.87
N LEU A 108 -4.93 7.77 -6.89
CA LEU A 108 -4.17 8.20 -5.71
C LEU A 108 -5.08 8.66 -4.57
N TYR A 109 -6.18 9.35 -4.91
CA TYR A 109 -7.20 9.73 -3.94
C TYR A 109 -7.93 8.51 -3.37
N GLN A 110 -8.33 7.56 -4.20
CA GLN A 110 -8.97 6.32 -3.75
C GLN A 110 -8.05 5.48 -2.86
N LEU A 111 -6.77 5.32 -3.23
CA LEU A 111 -5.74 4.68 -2.40
C LEU A 111 -5.61 5.35 -1.03
N SER A 112 -5.55 6.69 -1.00
CA SER A 112 -5.46 7.47 0.23
C SER A 112 -6.71 7.40 1.10
N SER A 113 -7.87 7.17 0.49
CA SER A 113 -9.16 7.13 1.18
C SER A 113 -9.59 5.74 1.64
N MET A 114 -8.86 4.66 1.27
CA MET A 114 -9.11 3.29 1.74
C MET A 114 -9.22 3.19 3.27
N LYS A 115 -8.43 4.00 3.99
CA LYS A 115 -8.44 4.06 5.45
C LYS A 115 -9.80 4.49 6.04
N PHE A 116 -10.65 5.18 5.29
CA PHE A 116 -11.94 5.68 5.79
C PHE A 116 -13.10 4.70 5.61
N LYS A 117 -12.90 3.53 5.02
CA LYS A 117 -13.95 2.49 4.96
C LYS A 117 -14.28 2.00 6.36
N ASP A 118 -15.55 2.02 6.74
CA ASP A 118 -16.01 1.67 8.10
C ASP A 118 -16.32 0.17 8.16
N PRO A 119 -15.54 -0.64 8.89
CA PRO A 119 -15.79 -2.08 9.02
C PRO A 119 -17.17 -2.44 9.57
N VAL A 120 -17.75 -1.58 10.42
CA VAL A 120 -19.03 -1.82 11.09
C VAL A 120 -20.19 -1.53 10.15
N GLN A 121 -20.08 -0.49 9.32
CA GLN A 121 -21.14 -0.10 8.39
C GLN A 121 -21.07 -0.86 7.06
N ASP A 122 -19.88 -1.01 6.48
CA ASP A 122 -19.72 -1.59 5.15
C ASP A 122 -19.68 -3.13 5.18
N GLY A 123 -19.19 -3.70 6.28
CA GLY A 123 -18.99 -5.15 6.42
C GLY A 123 -17.78 -5.67 5.64
N GLU A 124 -17.30 -6.86 6.02
CA GLU A 124 -16.06 -7.44 5.49
C GLU A 124 -16.12 -7.70 3.97
N ALA A 125 -17.20 -8.30 3.48
CA ALA A 125 -17.32 -8.70 2.08
C ALA A 125 -17.27 -7.50 1.12
N LYS A 126 -17.96 -6.41 1.48
CA LYS A 126 -17.97 -5.18 0.67
C LYS A 126 -16.60 -4.52 0.65
N ILE A 127 -15.93 -4.41 1.81
CA ILE A 127 -14.60 -3.81 1.88
C ILE A 127 -13.60 -4.59 1.02
N LYS A 128 -13.65 -5.93 1.07
CA LYS A 128 -12.80 -6.79 0.23
C LYS A 128 -13.07 -6.57 -1.26
N ALA A 129 -14.35 -6.60 -1.66
CA ALA A 129 -14.75 -6.36 -3.05
C ALA A 129 -14.30 -4.98 -3.55
N ASP A 130 -14.48 -3.93 -2.75
CA ASP A 130 -14.04 -2.57 -3.10
C ASP A 130 -12.51 -2.50 -3.28
N PHE A 131 -11.75 -3.25 -2.48
CA PHE A 131 -10.29 -3.30 -2.60
C PHE A 131 -9.82 -4.15 -3.79
N ASP A 132 -10.53 -5.21 -4.12
CA ASP A 132 -10.27 -6.01 -5.32
C ASP A 132 -10.57 -5.18 -6.58
N GLN A 133 -11.70 -4.48 -6.62
CA GLN A 133 -12.04 -3.58 -7.72
C GLN A 133 -10.98 -2.47 -7.90
N LEU A 134 -10.57 -1.83 -6.81
CA LEU A 134 -9.52 -0.80 -6.88
C LEU A 134 -8.20 -1.38 -7.42
N HIS A 135 -7.87 -2.64 -7.09
CA HIS A 135 -6.68 -3.30 -7.59
C HIS A 135 -6.75 -3.52 -9.11
N GLU A 136 -7.90 -3.98 -9.62
CA GLU A 136 -8.12 -4.16 -11.06
C GLU A 136 -8.07 -2.83 -11.82
N GLU A 137 -8.71 -1.79 -11.29
CA GLU A 137 -8.68 -0.44 -11.87
C GLU A 137 -7.25 0.11 -11.94
N LEU A 138 -6.43 -0.12 -10.92
CA LEU A 138 -5.01 0.25 -10.92
C LEU A 138 -4.24 -0.47 -12.03
N GLN A 139 -4.40 -1.79 -12.13
CA GLN A 139 -3.72 -2.57 -13.18
C GLN A 139 -4.11 -2.09 -14.58
N GLN A 140 -5.41 -1.84 -14.80
CA GLN A 140 -5.89 -1.34 -16.09
C GLN A 140 -5.33 0.06 -16.39
N ALA A 141 -5.26 0.93 -15.39
CA ALA A 141 -4.71 2.27 -15.55
C ALA A 141 -3.23 2.26 -15.96
N PHE A 142 -2.42 1.37 -15.37
CA PHE A 142 -1.00 1.24 -15.75
C PHE A 142 -0.82 0.62 -17.13
N ARG A 143 -1.64 -0.36 -17.53
CA ARG A 143 -1.61 -0.88 -18.91
C ARG A 143 -1.89 0.22 -19.93
N ASN A 144 -2.92 1.02 -19.70
CA ASN A 144 -3.27 2.15 -20.57
C ASN A 144 -2.19 3.25 -20.61
N LEU A 145 -1.27 3.27 -19.64
CA LEU A 145 -0.16 4.23 -19.58
C LEU A 145 1.04 3.75 -20.41
N GLU A 146 1.17 2.44 -20.57
CA GLU A 146 2.25 1.78 -21.32
C GLU A 146 1.90 1.60 -22.82
N ASP A 147 0.61 1.54 -23.15
CA ASP A 147 0.07 1.55 -24.53
C ASP A 147 0.19 2.93 -25.21
#